data_AF-A0A915I6B5-F1
#
_entry.id   AF-A0A915I6B5-F1
#
_cell.length_a   1.000
_cell.length_b   1.000
_cell.length_c   1.000
_cell.angle_alpha   90.00
_cell.angle_beta   90.00
_cell.angle_gamma   90.00
#
_symmetry.space_group_name_H-M   'P 1'
#
loop_
_entity.id
_entity.type
_entity.pdbx_description
1 polymer ?
#
loop_
_entity_poly.entity_id
_entity_poly.type
_entity_poly.pdbx_seq_one_letter_code
_entity_poly.pdbx_strand_id
1 'polypeptide(L)' 'MSHTILLVQPTSRADSRTWSDYEAVSDCMEGICKIYEEHLKKQNPNSPSITYDVSQLFDFIDRLADLSCLER' A
#
# COMPACT_ATOMS: atom_id res chain seq x y z
N MET A 1 18.28 9.27 -4.69
CA MET A 1 16.92 9.21 -5.26
C MET A 1 16.98 8.17 -6.36
N SER A 2 16.46 6.99 -6.08
CA SER A 2 16.31 5.94 -7.09
C SER A 2 14.84 5.77 -7.40
N HIS A 3 14.54 5.79 -8.70
CA HIS A 3 13.20 5.56 -9.19
C HIS A 3 12.73 4.18 -8.74
N THR A 4 11.56 4.16 -8.11
CA THR A 4 10.99 2.96 -7.50
C THR A 4 9.64 2.65 -8.11
N ILE A 5 9.41 1.41 -8.51
CA ILE A 5 8.10 0.93 -8.97
C ILE A 5 7.52 0.03 -7.89
N LEU A 6 6.30 0.33 -7.45
CA LEU A 6 5.50 -0.50 -6.56
C LEU A 6 4.59 -1.40 -7.39
N LEU A 7 4.62 -2.70 -7.12
CA LEU A 7 3.71 -3.70 -7.68
C LEU A 7 2.82 -4.21 -6.55
N VAL A 8 1.50 -4.14 -6.73
CA VAL A 8 0.52 -4.55 -5.71
C VAL A 8 -0.46 -5.55 -6.32
N GLN A 9 -0.69 -6.66 -5.63
CA GLN A 9 -1.73 -7.62 -5.96
C GLN A 9 -2.59 -7.90 -4.72
N PRO A 10 -3.76 -7.25 -4.57
CA PRO A 10 -4.59 -7.40 -3.37
C PRO A 10 -5.20 -8.80 -3.21
N THR A 11 -5.46 -9.53 -4.29
CA THR A 11 -6.09 -10.86 -4.26
C THR A 11 -5.37 -11.82 -5.18
N SER A 12 -5.57 -13.13 -5.06
CA SER A 12 -4.97 -14.11 -5.97
C SER A 12 -5.39 -13.96 -7.45
N ARG A 13 -6.40 -13.15 -7.76
CA ARG A 13 -6.83 -12.90 -9.13
C ARG A 13 -5.83 -12.01 -9.88
N ALA A 14 -5.47 -12.43 -11.09
CA ALA A 14 -4.50 -11.72 -11.93
C ALA A 14 -4.97 -10.31 -12.35
N ASP A 15 -6.28 -10.08 -12.47
CA ASP A 15 -6.86 -8.78 -12.82
C ASP A 15 -6.86 -7.76 -11.68
N SER A 16 -6.50 -8.18 -10.46
CA SER A 16 -6.33 -7.28 -9.32
C SER A 16 -4.95 -6.61 -9.26
N ARG A 17 -4.02 -6.99 -10.15
CA ARG A 17 -2.65 -6.45 -10.20
C ARG A 17 -2.67 -4.98 -10.64
N THR A 18 -2.00 -4.15 -9.87
CA THR A 18 -1.80 -2.73 -10.18
C THR A 18 -0.34 -2.35 -9.91
N TRP A 19 0.13 -1.27 -10.55
CA TRP A 19 1.45 -0.72 -10.30
C TRP A 19 1.41 0.79 -10.13
N SER A 20 2.42 1.35 -9.48
CA SER A 20 2.62 2.79 -9.31
C SER A 20 4.10 3.10 -9.32
N ASP A 21 4.47 4.26 -9.85
CA ASP A 21 5.86 4.71 -9.91
C ASP A 21 6.13 5.90 -8.99
N TYR A 22 7.37 5.97 -8.50
CA TYR A 22 7.82 6.94 -7.52
C TYR A 22 9.25 7.41 -7.85
N GLU A 23 9.58 8.65 -7.47
CA GLU A 23 10.92 9.22 -7.69
C GLU A 23 11.96 8.69 -6.69
N ALA A 24 11.52 8.31 -5.49
CA ALA A 24 12.35 7.72 -4.44
C ALA A 24 11.63 6.57 -3.70
N VAL A 25 12.42 5.71 -3.05
CA VAL A 25 11.92 4.63 -2.17
C VAL A 25 11.06 5.18 -1.04
N SER A 26 11.42 6.35 -0.47
CA SER A 26 10.62 7.02 0.57
C SER A 26 9.19 7.30 0.13
N ASP A 27 9.02 7.77 -1.10
CA ASP A 27 7.72 8.14 -1.65
C ASP A 27 6.89 6.88 -1.95
N CYS A 28 7.57 5.81 -2.37
CA CYS A 28 6.96 4.49 -2.51
C CYS A 28 6.44 3.95 -1.17
N MET A 29 7.21 4.10 -0.09
CA MET A 29 6.77 3.69 1.26
C MET A 29 5.58 4.52 1.73
N GLU A 30 5.56 5.84 1.47
CA GLU A 30 4.39 6.68 1.74
C GLU A 30 3.16 6.22 0.93
N GLY A 31 3.37 5.78 -0.32
CA GLY A 31 2.34 5.18 -1.15
C GLY A 31 1.67 3.96 -0.51
N ILE A 32 2.46 3.06 0.11
CA ILE A 32 1.94 1.89 0.82
C ILE A 32 1.07 2.31 2.01
N CYS A 33 1.51 3.30 2.80
CA CYS A 33 0.71 3.84 3.90
C CYS A 33 -0.62 4.41 3.41
N LYS A 34 -0.60 5.19 2.31
CA LYS A 34 -1.83 5.78 1.71
C LYS A 34 -2.81 4.71 1.23
N ILE A 35 -2.34 3.60 0.67
CA ILE A 35 -3.20 2.47 0.26
C ILE A 35 -3.94 1.92 1.48
N TYR A 36 -3.24 1.72 2.60
CA TYR A 36 -3.86 1.23 3.83
C TYR A 36 -4.81 2.27 4.46
N GLU A 37 -4.45 3.54 4.45
CA GLU A 37 -5.30 4.62 4.94
C GLU A 37 -6.60 4.74 4.15
N GLU A 38 -6.55 4.63 2.82
CA GLU A 38 -7.75 4.60 1.99
C GLU A 38 -8.60 3.34 2.24
N HIS A 39 -7.97 2.21 2.56
CA HIS A 39 -8.68 1.01 3.02
C HIS A 39 -9.40 1.25 4.35
N LEU A 40 -8.72 1.86 5.33
CA LEU A 40 -9.30 2.21 6.63
C LEU A 40 -10.45 3.22 6.51
N LYS A 41 -10.29 4.23 5.65
CA LYS A 41 -11.32 5.25 5.38
C LYS A 41 -12.58 4.66 4.78
N LYS A 42 -12.45 3.68 3.87
CA LYS A 42 -13.60 2.92 3.33
C LYS A 42 -14.32 2.10 4.38
N GLN A 43 -13.60 1.55 5.36
CA GLN A 43 -14.20 0.80 6.47
C GLN A 43 -14.86 1.71 7.52
N ASN A 44 -14.35 2.93 7.69
CA ASN A 44 -14.79 3.87 8.72
C ASN A 44 -15.26 5.20 8.10
N PRO A 45 -16.32 5.21 7.27
CA PRO A 45 -16.73 6.38 6.47
C PRO A 45 -17.16 7.58 7.32
N ASN A 46 -17.54 7.35 8.58
CA ASN A 46 -17.98 8.40 9.50
C ASN A 46 -16.87 8.89 10.45
N SER A 47 -15.68 8.28 10.40
CA SER A 47 -14.57 8.70 11.26
C SER A 47 -13.75 9.78 10.55
N PRO A 48 -13.72 11.04 11.06
CA PRO A 48 -12.98 12.12 10.41
C PRO A 48 -11.45 11.94 10.52
N SER A 49 -10.99 11.15 11.48
CA SER A 49 -9.60 10.79 11.68
C SER A 49 -9.52 9.33 12.13
N ILE A 50 -8.47 8.63 11.70
CA ILE A 50 -8.21 7.24 12.05
C ILE A 50 -6.74 7.14 12.45
N THR A 51 -6.47 6.64 13.64
CA THR A 51 -5.11 6.29 14.08
C THR A 51 -4.95 4.78 14.03
N TYR A 52 -3.80 4.32 13.57
CA TYR A 52 -3.45 2.91 13.50
C TYR A 52 -2.01 2.72 13.96
N ASP A 53 -1.69 1.53 14.44
CA ASP A 53 -0.32 1.14 14.77
C ASP A 53 0.41 0.52 13.57
N VAL A 54 1.73 0.46 13.65
CA VAL A 54 2.55 -0.11 12.57
C VAL A 54 2.29 -1.62 12.36
N SER A 55 1.92 -2.35 13.41
CA SER A 55 1.57 -3.77 13.31
C SER A 55 0.32 -4.00 12.46
N GLN A 56 -0.70 -3.15 12.57
CA GLN A 56 -1.93 -3.23 11.78
C GLN A 56 -1.66 -2.98 10.29
N LEU A 57 -0.70 -2.10 9.97
CA LEU A 57 -0.22 -1.90 8.60
C LEU A 57 0.49 -3.16 8.09
N PHE A 58 1.37 -3.76 8.89
CA PHE A 58 2.04 -5.02 8.52
C PHE A 58 1.05 -6.17 8.35
N ASP A 59 0.07 -6.31 9.25
CA ASP A 59 -1.02 -7.30 9.12
C ASP A 59 -1.85 -7.08 7.84
N PHE A 60 -2.01 -5.83 7.40
CA PHE A 60 -2.63 -5.53 6.11
C PHE A 60 -1.76 -5.97 4.93
N ILE A 61 -0.46 -5.68 4.98
CA ILE A 61 0.50 -6.08 3.94
C ILE A 61 0.58 -7.61 3.83
N ASP A 62 0.65 -8.32 4.95
CA ASP A 62 0.70 -9.80 5.00
C ASP A 62 -0.56 -10.48 4.43
N ARG A 63 -1.67 -9.76 4.33
CA ARG A 63 -2.92 -10.24 3.72
C ARG A 63 -2.98 -10.02 2.20
N LEU A 64 -2.10 -9.21 1.62
CA LEU A 64 -2.01 -9.04 0.18
C LEU A 64 -1.51 -10.35 -0.46
N ALA A 65 -1.97 -10.65 -1.67
CA ALA A 65 -1.49 -11.82 -2.38
C ALA A 65 -0.04 -11.64 -2.86
N ASP A 66 0.33 -10.42 -3.23
CA ASP A 66 1.71 -10.05 -3.55
C ASP A 66 1.92 -8.53 -3.34
N LEU A 67 3.12 -8.18 -2.89
CA LEU A 67 3.60 -6.81 -2.75
C LEU A 67 5.10 -6.81 -3.01
N SER A 68 5.54 -6.09 -4.03
CA SER A 68 6.95 -6.03 -4.42
C SER A 68 7.33 -4.61 -4.83
N CYS A 69 8.56 -4.21 -4.56
CA CYS A 69 9.14 -2.97 -5.07
C CYS A 69 10.37 -3.26 -5.95
N LEU A 70 10.52 -2.47 -7.02
CA LEU A 70 11.66 -2.51 -7.92
C LEU A 70 12.37 -1.16 -7.84
N GLU A 71 13.58 -1.14 -7.30
CA GLU A 71 14.45 0.03 -7.23
C GLU A 71 15.48 -0.03 -8.37
N ARG A 72 15.77 1.12 -9.01
CA ARG A 72 16.82 1.22 -10.04
C ARG A 72 18.23 1.39 -9.49
#